data_AF-A0A850VC28-F1
#
_entry.id   AF-A0A850VC28-F1
#
_cell.length_a   1.000
_cell.length_b   1.000
_cell.length_c   1.000
_cell.angle_alpha   90.00
_cell.angle_beta   90.00
_cell.angle_gamma   90.00
#
_symmetry.space_group_name_H-M   'P 1'
#
loop_
_entity.id
_entity.type
_entity.pdbx_description
1 polymer ?
#
loop_
_entity_poly.entity_id
_entity_poly.type
_entity_poly.pdbx_seq_one_letter_code
_entity_poly.pdbx_strand_id
1 'polypeptide(L)'
;RCEMTDGWPQCVHQRPSCQDVQCPKGSLCQVVSGWPKCVQTKMSIRRPSCSDLQCPQGTRCQMTDGWPQCVHQRPSCHDVQCPKGSLCQVVSGWPKCV
;
A
#
# COMPACT_ATOMS: atom_id res chain seq x y z
N ARG A 1 -39.78 -6.58 -12.95
CA ARG A 1 -40.85 -7.10 -12.06
C ARG A 1 -42.17 -6.52 -12.57
N CYS A 2 -43.25 -7.30 -12.60
CA CYS A 2 -44.57 -6.73 -12.88
C CYS A 2 -45.17 -6.19 -11.58
N GLU A 3 -45.58 -4.94 -11.57
CA GLU A 3 -46.29 -4.31 -10.46
C GLU A 3 -47.66 -3.83 -10.97
N MET A 4 -48.69 -3.92 -10.12
CA MET A 4 -50.04 -3.44 -10.42
C MET A 4 -50.12 -1.97 -10.05
N THR A 5 -50.21 -1.09 -11.05
CA THR A 5 -50.43 0.35 -10.89
C THR A 5 -51.75 0.72 -11.56
N ASP A 6 -52.63 1.40 -10.81
CA ASP A 6 -53.97 1.82 -11.28
C ASP A 6 -54.82 0.69 -11.90
N GLY A 7 -54.67 -0.54 -11.38
CA GLY A 7 -55.45 -1.70 -11.82
C GLY A 7 -54.93 -2.40 -13.08
N TRP A 8 -53.80 -1.98 -13.66
CA TRP A 8 -53.19 -2.62 -14.83
C TRP A 8 -51.77 -3.13 -14.52
N PRO A 9 -51.38 -4.31 -15.02
CA PRO A 9 -50.03 -4.84 -14.80
C PRO A 9 -49.02 -4.06 -15.64
N GLN A 10 -48.13 -3.30 -14.99
CA GLN A 10 -47.03 -2.62 -15.64
C GLN A 10 -45.72 -3.38 -15.42
N CYS A 11 -45.02 -3.66 -16.52
CA CYS A 11 -43.65 -4.16 -16.50
C CYS A 11 -42.71 -3.01 -16.13
N VAL A 12 -42.46 -2.82 -14.84
CA VAL A 12 -41.43 -1.89 -14.39
C VAL A 12 -40.06 -2.54 -14.57
N HIS A 13 -39.23 -1.91 -15.42
CA HIS A 13 -37.82 -2.23 -15.50
C HIS A 13 -37.21 -1.89 -14.14
N GLN A 14 -36.70 -2.90 -13.44
CA GLN A 14 -36.05 -2.67 -12.14
C GLN A 14 -34.94 -1.63 -12.36
N ARG A 15 -34.92 -0.59 -11.52
CA ARG A 15 -33.89 0.45 -11.61
C ARG A 15 -32.51 -0.22 -11.60
N PRO A 16 -31.58 0.18 -12.49
CA PRO A 16 -30.23 -0.34 -12.50
C PRO A 16 -29.63 -0.20 -11.09
N SER A 17 -29.39 -1.32 -10.42
CA SER A 17 -28.96 -1.36 -9.03
C SER A 17 -27.84 -2.38 -8.84
N CYS A 18 -27.16 -2.29 -7.71
CA CYS A 18 -26.03 -3.16 -7.38
C CYS A 18 -26.44 -4.52 -6.78
N GLN A 19 -27.73 -4.85 -6.78
CA GLN A 19 -28.26 -6.05 -6.14
C GLN A 19 -27.76 -7.35 -6.78
N ASP A 20 -27.64 -7.37 -8.11
CA ASP A 20 -27.22 -8.55 -8.88
C ASP A 20 -25.80 -8.43 -9.47
N VAL A 21 -25.06 -7.37 -9.12
CA VAL A 21 -23.73 -7.10 -9.69
C VAL A 21 -22.66 -7.69 -8.79
N GLN A 22 -22.05 -8.77 -9.24
CA GLN A 22 -20.87 -9.35 -8.60
C GLN A 22 -19.60 -8.65 -9.09
N CYS A 23 -18.99 -7.84 -8.23
CA CYS A 23 -17.73 -7.18 -8.51
C CYS A 23 -16.53 -8.03 -8.04
N PRO A 24 -15.38 -7.98 -8.75
CA PRO A 24 -14.17 -8.70 -8.35
C PRO A 24 -13.65 -8.22 -6.98
N LYS A 25 -12.86 -9.07 -6.30
CA LYS A 25 -12.28 -8.76 -4.99
C LYS A 25 -11.52 -7.43 -5.01
N GLY A 26 -11.82 -6.55 -4.05
CA GLY A 26 -11.22 -5.20 -3.98
C GLY A 26 -11.92 -4.15 -4.84
N SER A 27 -13.15 -4.42 -5.30
CA SER A 27 -14.06 -3.44 -5.90
C SER A 27 -15.43 -3.50 -5.24
N LEU A 28 -16.16 -2.37 -5.22
CA LEU A 28 -17.58 -2.31 -4.83
C LEU A 28 -18.43 -1.89 -6.01
N CYS A 29 -19.67 -2.35 -6.05
CA CYS A 29 -20.63 -1.83 -7.01
C CYS A 29 -21.16 -0.46 -6.54
N GLN A 30 -21.11 0.53 -7.42
CA GLN A 30 -21.69 1.85 -7.22
C GLN A 30 -22.50 2.25 -8.46
N VAL A 31 -23.69 2.82 -8.25
CA VAL A 31 -24.49 3.38 -9.34
C VAL A 31 -23.91 4.76 -9.71
N VAL A 32 -23.30 4.87 -10.89
CA VAL A 32 -22.69 6.09 -11.42
C VAL A 32 -23.42 6.50 -12.69
N SER A 33 -23.96 7.72 -12.72
CA SER A 33 -24.77 8.23 -13.83
C SER A 33 -25.97 7.33 -14.18
N GLY A 34 -26.61 6.76 -13.15
CA GLY A 34 -27.79 5.90 -13.32
C GLY A 34 -27.48 4.45 -13.72
N TRP A 35 -26.21 4.05 -13.82
CA TRP A 35 -25.81 2.69 -14.18
C TRP A 35 -24.90 2.06 -13.12
N PRO A 36 -25.11 0.78 -12.74
CA PRO A 36 -24.25 0.10 -11.79
C PRO A 36 -22.88 -0.14 -12.44
N LYS A 37 -21.82 0.28 -11.76
CA LYS A 37 -20.42 0.10 -12.16
C LYS A 37 -19.64 -0.47 -10.99
N CYS A 38 -18.75 -1.42 -11.28
CA CYS A 38 -17.75 -1.83 -10.30
C CYS A 38 -16.67 -0.76 -10.25
N VAL A 39 -16.63 -0.03 -9.14
CA VAL A 39 -15.55 0.91 -8.87
C VAL A 39 -14.57 0.23 -7.93
N GLN A 40 -13.29 0.45 -8.14
CA GLN A 40 -12.29 0.02 -7.17
C GLN A 40 -12.67 0.64 -5.82
N THR A 41 -13.07 -0.18 -4.85
CA THR A 41 -12.96 0.23 -3.46
C THR A 41 -11.53 0.64 -3.37
N LYS A 42 -11.24 1.86 -2.93
CA LYS A 42 -9.88 2.22 -2.54
C LYS A 42 -9.53 1.32 -1.36
N MET A 43 -9.22 0.05 -1.65
CA MET A 43 -8.45 -0.85 -0.84
C MET A 43 -7.21 -0.03 -0.65
N SER A 44 -7.15 0.52 0.55
CA SER A 44 -6.52 1.77 0.90
C SER A 44 -5.35 2.11 0.00
N ILE A 45 -5.24 3.37 -0.39
CA ILE A 45 -3.94 4.01 -0.50
C ILE A 45 -3.32 3.96 0.93
N ARG A 46 -3.09 2.76 1.48
CA ARG A 46 -2.17 2.53 2.58
C ARG A 46 -0.88 2.85 1.88
N ARG A 47 -0.50 4.11 2.07
CA ARG A 47 0.81 4.61 1.77
C ARG A 47 1.77 3.50 2.18
N PRO A 48 2.52 2.91 1.23
CA PRO A 48 3.37 1.78 1.55
C PRO A 48 4.25 2.19 2.72
N SER A 49 4.48 1.26 3.63
CA SER A 49 5.18 1.54 4.86
C SER A 49 6.38 0.61 4.97
N CYS A 50 7.27 0.89 5.92
CA CYS A 50 8.43 0.03 6.16
C CYS A 50 8.07 -1.40 6.59
N SER A 51 6.82 -1.67 6.99
CA SER A 51 6.36 -3.05 7.21
C SER A 51 6.10 -3.81 5.91
N ASP A 52 5.86 -3.12 4.81
CA ASP A 52 5.57 -3.70 3.49
C ASP A 52 6.85 -3.84 2.64
N LEU A 53 7.96 -3.24 3.07
CA LEU A 53 9.20 -3.11 2.31
C LEU A 53 10.34 -3.89 2.99
N GLN A 54 10.81 -4.95 2.34
CA GLN A 54 12.01 -5.69 2.75
C GLN A 54 13.25 -5.05 2.12
N CYS A 55 14.14 -4.51 2.95
CA CYS A 55 15.39 -3.90 2.49
C CYS A 55 16.55 -4.91 2.44
N PRO A 56 17.47 -4.81 1.47
CA PRO A 56 18.65 -5.67 1.39
C PRO A 56 19.59 -5.47 2.59
N GLN A 57 20.43 -6.48 2.85
CA GLN A 57 21.42 -6.47 3.93
C GLN A 57 22.30 -5.20 3.87
N GLY A 58 22.53 -4.56 5.02
CA GLY A 58 23.28 -3.30 5.12
C GLY A 58 22.48 -2.03 4.81
N THR A 59 21.19 -2.14 4.48
CA THR A 59 20.27 -1.00 4.35
C THR A 59 19.16 -1.08 5.41
N ARG A 60 18.57 0.06 5.77
CA ARG A 60 17.40 0.12 6.66
C ARG A 60 16.25 0.82 5.94
N CYS A 61 15.02 0.43 6.22
CA CYS A 61 13.88 1.19 5.74
C CYS A 61 13.72 2.48 6.56
N GLN A 62 13.53 3.59 5.87
CA GLN A 62 13.23 4.90 6.43
C GLN A 62 12.06 5.53 5.66
N MET A 63 11.12 6.13 6.38
CA MET A 63 10.03 6.89 5.75
C MET A 63 10.53 8.29 5.40
N THR A 64 10.54 8.64 4.12
CA THR A 64 10.94 9.96 3.58
C THR A 64 9.82 10.50 2.70
N ASP A 65 9.35 11.73 2.93
CA ASP A 65 8.25 12.35 2.19
C ASP A 65 6.96 11.50 2.10
N GLY A 66 6.76 10.65 3.11
CA GLY A 66 5.64 9.73 3.13
C GLY A 66 5.80 8.51 2.23
N TRP A 67 7.00 8.17 1.79
CA TRP A 67 7.29 6.93 1.08
C TRP A 67 8.40 6.15 1.80
N PRO A 68 8.33 4.81 1.84
CA PRO A 68 9.35 3.99 2.44
C PRO A 68 10.53 3.89 1.47
N GLN A 69 11.73 4.18 1.94
CA GLN A 69 12.98 4.10 1.18
C GLN A 69 14.01 3.25 1.93
N CYS A 70 14.73 2.39 1.21
CA CYS A 70 15.90 1.71 1.77
C CYS A 70 17.09 2.67 1.71
N VAL A 71 17.60 3.06 2.87
CA VAL A 71 18.80 3.88 2.99
C VAL A 71 19.95 3.03 3.50
N HIS A 72 21.15 3.29 3.00
CA HIS A 72 22.35 2.63 3.48
C HIS A 72 22.55 2.94 4.96
N GLN A 73 22.78 1.90 5.76
CA GLN A 73 23.16 2.11 7.15
C GLN A 73 24.52 2.83 7.15
N ARG A 74 24.64 3.91 7.94
CA ARG A 74 25.93 4.58 8.10
C ARG A 74 26.95 3.53 8.55
N PRO A 75 28.07 3.37 7.84
CA PRO A 75 29.07 2.39 8.20
C PRO A 75 29.60 2.77 9.59
N SER A 76 29.64 1.77 10.47
CA SER A 76 29.93 1.94 11.89
C SER A 76 31.01 0.97 12.34
N CYS A 77 31.55 1.19 13.53
CA CYS A 77 32.57 0.33 14.12
C CYS A 77 32.03 -0.94 14.79
N HIS A 78 30.72 -1.19 14.72
CA HIS A 78 30.09 -2.34 15.39
C HIS A 78 30.62 -3.68 14.88
N ASP A 79 30.85 -3.79 13.57
CA ASP A 79 31.28 -5.02 12.91
C ASP A 79 32.77 -5.01 12.53
N VAL A 80 33.54 -4.03 13.02
CA VAL A 80 34.94 -3.84 12.66
C VAL A 80 35.84 -4.31 13.80
N GLN A 81 36.57 -5.39 13.54
CA GLN A 81 37.52 -5.95 14.49
C GLN A 81 38.92 -5.41 14.21
N CYS A 82 39.40 -4.52 15.07
CA CYS A 82 40.72 -3.92 14.96
C CYS A 82 41.78 -4.73 15.73
N PRO A 83 43.05 -4.73 15.28
CA PRO A 83 44.14 -5.41 15.97
C PRO A 83 44.38 -4.86 17.39
N LYS A 84 44.95 -5.70 18.27
CA LYS A 84 45.24 -5.32 19.67
C LYS A 84 46.05 -4.02 19.72
N GLY A 85 45.52 -3.02 20.43
CA GLY A 85 46.15 -1.71 20.60
C GLY A 85 45.65 -0.62 19.64
N SER A 86 44.74 -0.95 18.72
CA SER A 86 44.07 0.03 17.84
C SER A 86 42.58 0.13 18.17
N LEU A 87 41.98 1.29 17.89
CA LEU A 87 40.56 1.56 18.10
C LEU A 87 39.88 1.81 16.76
N CYS A 88 38.65 1.33 16.62
CA CYS A 88 37.87 1.68 15.44
C CYS A 88 37.32 3.10 15.58
N GLN A 89 37.57 3.94 14.58
CA GLN A 89 37.04 5.29 14.48
C GLN A 89 36.46 5.53 13.08
N VAL A 90 35.27 6.12 13.00
CA VAL A 90 34.68 6.52 11.71
C VAL A 90 35.34 7.81 11.25
N VAL A 91 36.21 7.71 10.24
CA VAL A 91 36.96 8.84 9.67
C VAL A 91 36.47 9.06 8.23
N SER A 92 36.02 10.28 7.93
CA SER A 92 35.46 10.65 6.61
C SER A 92 34.30 9.76 6.16
N GLY A 93 33.46 9.34 7.12
CA GLY A 93 32.28 8.51 6.83
C GLY A 93 32.57 7.02 6.61
N TRP A 94 33.79 6.55 6.89
CA TRP A 94 34.17 5.14 6.83
C TRP A 94 34.87 4.69 8.10
N PRO A 95 34.56 3.50 8.65
CA PRO A 95 35.26 2.97 9.81
C PRO A 95 36.71 2.62 9.47
N LYS A 96 37.64 3.11 10.28
CA LYS A 96 39.09 2.87 10.17
C LYS A 96 39.63 2.46 11.53
N CYS A 97 40.59 1.54 11.55
CA CYS A 97 41.38 1.28 12.76
C CYS A 97 42.49 2.32 12.86
N VAL A 98 42.54 3.03 13.99
CA VAL A 98 43.55 4.04 14.32
C VAL A 98 44.38 3.61 15.53
#